data_AF-A0A3D5DIU8-F1
#
_entry.id   AF-A0A3D5DIU8-F1
#
_cell.length_a   1.000
_cell.length_b   1.000
_cell.length_c   1.000
_cell.angle_alpha   90.00
_cell.angle_beta   90.00
_cell.angle_gamma   90.00
#
_symmetry.space_group_name_H-M   'P 1'
#
loop_
_entity.id
_entity.type
_entity.pdbx_description
1 polymer ?
#
loop_
_entity_poly.entity_id
_entity_poly.type
_entity_poly.pdbx_seq_one_letter_code
_entity_poly.pdbx_strand_id
1 'polypeptide(L)'
;MNQPINQAVNHNRFEVTDSDRLRWQRQAAHALTALLQNAPVLPPLIWTIGPTGALVGHLAGLIPAERLRERFQAWVAALELSERPPVSSPGGAVWHLAAEAMRGQVRLRVTASVLAAPPEEDDLFDGQISKSGEESA
;
A
#
# COMPACT_ATOMS: atom_id res chain seq x y z
N MET A 1 41.87 47.12 -0.40
CA MET A 1 40.72 47.33 -1.32
C MET A 1 40.84 46.26 -2.40
N ASN A 2 40.14 45.13 -2.26
CA ASN A 2 39.95 44.15 -3.33
C ASN A 2 38.66 43.39 -3.02
N GLN A 3 37.73 43.40 -3.97
CA GLN A 3 36.34 43.02 -3.78
C GLN A 3 36.16 41.50 -3.61
N PRO A 4 35.18 41.02 -2.84
CA PRO A 4 34.82 39.61 -2.88
C PRO A 4 34.14 39.32 -4.22
N ILE A 5 34.66 38.27 -4.85
CA ILE A 5 34.23 37.73 -6.13
C ILE A 5 32.79 37.26 -5.95
N ASN A 6 31.85 37.88 -6.66
CA ASN A 6 30.48 37.40 -6.79
C ASN A 6 30.51 36.01 -7.43
N GLN A 7 30.58 34.97 -6.60
CA GLN A 7 30.35 33.58 -6.98
C GLN A 7 28.87 33.41 -7.29
N ALA A 8 28.47 33.81 -8.50
CA ALA A 8 27.32 33.25 -9.19
C ALA A 8 27.63 31.79 -9.57
N VAL A 9 27.75 30.91 -8.57
CA VAL A 9 27.78 29.47 -8.82
C VAL A 9 26.33 29.02 -8.80
N ASN A 10 25.79 28.87 -10.02
CA ASN A 10 24.55 28.19 -10.33
C ASN A 10 24.45 26.87 -9.54
N HIS A 11 23.78 26.88 -8.39
CA HIS A 11 23.39 25.67 -7.69
C HIS A 11 21.89 25.47 -7.88
N ASN A 12 21.53 24.21 -8.18
CA ASN A 12 20.20 23.61 -8.05
C ASN A 12 19.24 23.67 -9.23
N ARG A 13 19.60 22.93 -10.29
CA ARG A 13 18.59 22.32 -11.18
C ARG A 13 18.11 20.92 -10.72
N PHE A 14 18.56 20.44 -9.55
CA PHE A 14 18.36 19.05 -9.11
C PHE A 14 17.93 18.86 -7.66
N GLU A 15 17.72 19.91 -6.86
CA GLU A 15 17.25 19.75 -5.49
C GLU A 15 15.72 19.86 -5.45
N VAL A 16 15.05 18.82 -4.92
CA VAL A 16 13.61 18.82 -4.72
C VAL A 16 13.28 19.68 -3.52
N THR A 17 12.62 20.81 -3.76
CA THR A 17 12.25 21.76 -2.72
C THR A 17 10.92 21.43 -2.05
N ASP A 18 10.63 22.01 -0.88
CA ASP A 18 9.31 21.91 -0.25
C ASP A 18 8.21 22.55 -1.11
N SER A 19 8.54 23.59 -1.87
CA SER A 19 7.63 24.18 -2.86
C SER A 19 7.27 23.19 -3.96
N ASP A 20 8.23 22.38 -4.42
CA ASP A 20 7.96 21.30 -5.39
C ASP A 20 7.04 20.24 -4.79
N ARG A 21 7.31 19.82 -3.56
CA ARG A 21 6.49 18.84 -2.82
C ARG A 21 5.07 19.32 -2.64
N LEU A 22 4.90 20.57 -2.19
CA LEU A 22 3.59 21.18 -2.02
C LEU A 22 2.82 21.27 -3.35
N ARG A 23 3.50 21.63 -4.46
CA ARG A 23 2.91 21.59 -5.80
C ARG A 23 2.44 20.18 -6.17
N TRP A 24 3.25 19.15 -5.94
CA TRP A 24 2.86 17.77 -6.25
C TRP A 24 1.70 17.28 -5.38
N GLN A 25 1.66 17.65 -4.11
CA GLN A 25 0.53 17.34 -3.23
C GLN A 25 -0.76 18.01 -3.69
N ARG A 26 -0.70 19.27 -4.13
CA ARG A 26 -1.87 19.95 -4.73
C ARG A 26 -2.33 19.24 -5.99
N GLN A 27 -1.40 18.85 -6.87
CA GLN A 27 -1.73 18.09 -8.08
C GLN A 27 -2.42 16.76 -7.74
N ALA A 28 -1.92 16.04 -6.73
CA ALA A 28 -2.53 14.80 -6.26
C ALA A 28 -3.93 15.03 -5.66
N ALA A 29 -4.15 16.13 -4.94
CA ALA A 29 -5.45 16.48 -4.40
C ALA A 29 -6.46 16.78 -5.52
N HIS A 30 -6.05 17.50 -6.56
CA HIS A 30 -6.89 17.70 -7.75
C HIS A 30 -7.22 16.38 -8.45
N ALA A 31 -6.24 15.49 -8.59
CA ALA A 31 -6.46 14.16 -9.15
C ALA A 31 -7.44 13.33 -8.30
N LEU A 32 -7.33 13.40 -6.96
CA LEU A 32 -8.25 12.74 -6.05
C LEU A 32 -9.68 13.27 -6.21
N THR A 33 -9.86 14.59 -6.25
CA THR A 33 -11.19 15.20 -6.47
C THR A 33 -11.79 14.73 -7.80
N ALA A 34 -11.02 14.78 -8.89
CA ALA A 34 -11.47 14.33 -10.20
C ALA A 34 -11.82 12.83 -10.21
N LEU A 35 -11.04 12.01 -9.51
CA LEU A 35 -11.32 10.58 -9.35
C LEU A 35 -12.64 10.38 -8.61
N LEU A 36 -12.85 11.04 -7.47
CA LEU A 36 -14.07 10.88 -6.66
C LEU A 36 -15.33 11.38 -7.36
N GLN A 37 -15.22 12.38 -8.24
CA GLN A 37 -16.35 12.88 -9.04
C GLN A 37 -16.79 11.93 -10.16
N ASN A 38 -15.85 11.18 -10.74
CA ASN A 38 -16.12 10.28 -11.86
C ASN A 38 -16.18 8.80 -11.45
N ALA A 39 -15.88 8.50 -10.19
CA ALA A 39 -15.86 7.12 -9.71
C ALA A 39 -17.28 6.52 -9.75
N PRO A 40 -17.43 5.26 -10.20
CA PRO A 40 -18.64 4.52 -9.95
C PRO A 40 -18.83 4.34 -8.43
N VAL A 41 -20.04 3.99 -8.00
CA VAL A 41 -20.32 3.73 -6.58
C VAL A 41 -19.50 2.52 -6.13
N LEU A 42 -18.36 2.80 -5.49
CA LEU A 42 -17.40 1.82 -5.01
C LEU A 42 -17.26 1.89 -3.49
N PRO A 43 -16.77 0.81 -2.85
CA PRO A 43 -16.49 0.81 -1.42
C PRO A 43 -15.52 1.95 -1.04
N PRO A 44 -15.76 2.65 0.07
CA PRO A 44 -14.92 3.77 0.47
C PRO A 44 -13.48 3.35 0.76
N LEU A 45 -12.53 4.20 0.38
CA LEU A 45 -11.11 4.07 0.67
C LEU A 45 -10.67 5.15 1.64
N ILE A 46 -9.66 4.84 2.46
CA ILE A 46 -8.86 5.85 3.15
C ILE A 46 -7.82 6.35 2.16
N TRP A 47 -7.85 7.64 1.83
CA TRP A 47 -6.92 8.25 0.89
C TRP A 47 -5.77 8.96 1.61
N THR A 48 -4.55 8.71 1.15
CA THR A 48 -3.33 9.35 1.64
C THR A 48 -2.60 9.99 0.46
N ILE A 49 -2.20 11.26 0.61
CA ILE A 49 -1.34 11.96 -0.35
C ILE A 49 0.08 12.02 0.24
N GLY A 50 1.03 11.38 -0.43
CA GLY A 50 2.42 11.35 -0.01
C GLY A 50 3.18 12.65 -0.33
N PRO A 51 4.37 12.86 0.25
CA PRO A 51 5.18 14.07 0.03
C PRO A 51 5.63 14.29 -1.41
N THR A 52 5.60 13.26 -2.24
CA THR A 52 5.93 13.32 -3.67
C THR A 52 4.70 13.47 -4.57
N GLY A 53 3.50 13.67 -3.97
CA GLY A 53 2.24 13.66 -4.70
C GLY A 53 1.76 12.27 -5.11
N ALA A 54 2.31 11.20 -4.53
CA ALA A 54 1.72 9.86 -4.68
C ALA A 54 0.35 9.82 -4.00
N LEU A 55 -0.66 9.31 -4.70
CA LEU A 55 -2.02 9.14 -4.19
C LEU A 55 -2.26 7.66 -3.87
N VAL A 56 -2.47 7.34 -2.59
CA VAL A 56 -2.63 5.96 -2.12
C VAL A 56 -4.01 5.81 -1.49
N GLY A 57 -4.83 4.92 -2.04
CA GLY A 57 -6.11 4.51 -1.46
C GLY A 57 -5.94 3.18 -0.72
N HIS A 58 -6.38 3.12 0.53
CA HIS A 58 -6.33 1.91 1.35
C HIS A 58 -7.74 1.41 1.66
N LEU A 59 -7.98 0.13 1.37
CA LEU A 59 -9.18 -0.58 1.83
C LEU A 59 -9.00 -0.93 3.30
N ALA A 60 -9.67 -0.17 4.17
CA ALA A 60 -9.76 -0.47 5.59
C ALA A 60 -11.01 -1.30 5.89
N GLY A 61 -10.91 -2.18 6.88
CA GLY A 61 -12.06 -2.86 7.46
C GLY A 61 -11.74 -4.27 7.93
N LEU A 62 -12.39 -4.68 9.01
CA LEU A 62 -12.44 -6.06 9.48
C LEU A 62 -13.56 -6.79 8.71
N ILE A 63 -13.33 -7.04 7.43
CA ILE A 63 -14.23 -7.82 6.58
C ILE A 63 -13.55 -9.12 6.16
N PRO A 64 -14.32 -10.17 5.82
CA PRO A 64 -13.75 -11.43 5.33
C PRO A 64 -12.80 -11.23 4.15
N ALA A 65 -11.76 -12.06 4.09
CA ALA A 65 -10.69 -11.99 3.10
C ALA A 65 -11.20 -11.94 1.66
N GLU A 66 -12.16 -12.82 1.32
CA GLU A 66 -12.75 -12.89 -0.03
C GLU A 66 -13.46 -11.58 -0.40
N ARG A 67 -14.27 -11.04 0.51
CA ARG A 67 -14.95 -9.76 0.29
C ARG A 67 -13.96 -8.61 0.15
N LEU A 68 -12.84 -8.64 0.88
CA LEU A 68 -11.79 -7.63 0.74
C LEU A 68 -11.11 -7.71 -0.63
N ARG A 69 -10.84 -8.93 -1.12
CA ARG A 69 -10.29 -9.16 -2.47
C ARG A 69 -11.26 -8.69 -3.56
N GLU A 70 -12.55 -9.02 -3.46
CA GLU A 70 -13.57 -8.55 -4.40
C GLU A 70 -13.61 -7.02 -4.47
N ARG A 71 -13.63 -6.34 -3.31
CA ARG A 71 -13.62 -4.88 -3.24
C ARG A 71 -12.34 -4.28 -3.82
N PHE A 72 -11.20 -4.93 -3.58
CA PHE A 72 -9.93 -4.54 -4.17
C PHE A 72 -9.98 -4.66 -5.70
N GLN A 73 -10.48 -5.78 -6.22
CA GLN A 73 -10.62 -6.03 -7.65
C GLN A 73 -11.58 -5.05 -8.32
N ALA A 74 -12.66 -4.65 -7.66
CA ALA A 74 -13.56 -3.61 -8.16
C ALA A 74 -12.83 -2.28 -8.39
N TRP A 75 -11.94 -1.90 -7.46
CA TRP A 75 -11.09 -0.71 -7.63
C TRP A 75 -10.02 -0.88 -8.71
N VAL A 76 -9.40 -2.07 -8.82
CA VAL A 76 -8.45 -2.40 -9.90
C VAL A 76 -9.11 -2.22 -11.27
N ALA A 77 -10.30 -2.79 -11.46
CA ALA A 77 -11.04 -2.70 -12.72
C ALA A 77 -11.50 -1.27 -13.02
N ALA A 78 -12.14 -0.60 -12.05
CA ALA A 78 -12.70 0.74 -12.26
C ALA A 78 -11.64 1.81 -12.54
N LEU A 79 -10.43 1.63 -12.00
CA LEU A 79 -9.32 2.55 -12.20
C LEU A 79 -8.27 2.04 -13.18
N GLU A 80 -8.52 0.90 -13.85
CA GLU A 80 -7.61 0.23 -14.79
C GLU A 80 -6.16 0.13 -14.22
N LEU A 81 -6.03 -0.41 -13.01
CA LEU A 81 -4.75 -0.54 -12.32
C LEU A 81 -4.04 -1.83 -12.73
N SER A 82 -2.70 -1.79 -12.70
CA SER A 82 -1.87 -2.99 -12.84
C SER A 82 -1.62 -3.59 -11.46
N GLU A 83 -2.00 -4.84 -11.25
CA GLU A 83 -1.73 -5.55 -10.01
C GLU A 83 -0.25 -5.84 -9.81
N ARG A 84 0.20 -5.77 -8.56
CA ARG A 84 1.53 -6.20 -8.14
C ARG A 84 1.42 -7.53 -7.41
N PRO A 85 2.48 -8.37 -7.46
CA PRO A 85 2.52 -9.63 -6.70
C PRO A 85 2.18 -9.37 -5.22
N PRO A 86 1.26 -10.15 -4.62
CA PRO A 86 0.97 -10.07 -3.20
C PRO A 86 2.22 -10.31 -2.36
N VAL A 87 2.36 -9.56 -1.27
CA VAL A 87 3.50 -9.69 -0.34
C VAL A 87 2.98 -10.07 1.04
N SER A 88 3.49 -11.16 1.62
CA SER A 88 3.13 -11.56 2.98
C SER A 88 3.90 -10.75 4.02
N SER A 89 3.27 -10.50 5.17
CA SER A 89 3.97 -10.04 6.37
C SER A 89 4.96 -11.12 6.84
N PRO A 90 5.97 -10.73 7.64
CA PRO A 90 6.75 -11.72 8.40
C PRO A 90 5.78 -12.64 9.17
N GLY A 91 6.01 -13.96 9.09
CA GLY A 91 5.15 -14.97 9.71
C GLY A 91 3.86 -15.33 8.95
N GLY A 92 3.61 -14.74 7.77
CA GLY A 92 2.54 -15.20 6.86
C GLY A 92 1.10 -14.87 7.27
N ALA A 93 0.89 -14.20 8.41
CA ALA A 93 -0.44 -13.91 8.95
C ALA A 93 -1.23 -12.86 8.14
N VAL A 94 -0.56 -11.98 7.40
CA VAL A 94 -1.20 -10.93 6.60
C VAL A 94 -0.63 -10.93 5.18
N TRP A 95 -1.50 -10.85 4.18
CA TRP A 95 -1.15 -10.66 2.78
C TRP A 95 -1.49 -9.24 2.34
N HIS A 96 -0.50 -8.52 1.85
CA HIS A 96 -0.66 -7.16 1.31
C HIS A 96 -0.90 -7.22 -0.20
N LEU A 97 -2.05 -6.69 -0.61
CA LEU A 97 -2.40 -6.50 -2.01
C LEU A 97 -2.06 -5.07 -2.43
N ALA A 98 -1.61 -4.91 -3.66
CA ALA A 98 -1.30 -3.61 -4.23
C ALA A 98 -1.54 -3.61 -5.73
N ALA A 99 -2.18 -2.56 -6.25
CA ALA A 99 -2.28 -2.29 -7.67
C ALA A 99 -2.01 -0.81 -7.91
N GLU A 100 -1.42 -0.48 -9.05
CA GLU A 100 -0.99 0.89 -9.33
C GLU A 100 -1.10 1.27 -10.81
N ALA A 101 -1.22 2.58 -11.04
CA ALA A 101 -1.19 3.19 -12.35
C ALA A 101 -0.52 4.57 -12.27
N MET A 102 0.01 5.03 -13.39
CA MET A 102 0.40 6.43 -13.56
C MET A 102 -0.72 7.19 -14.26
N ARG A 103 -1.18 8.28 -13.65
CA ARG A 103 -2.18 9.20 -14.20
C ARG A 103 -1.54 10.56 -14.39
N GLY A 104 -1.01 10.80 -15.59
CA GLY A 104 -0.12 11.92 -15.84
C GLY A 104 1.11 11.83 -14.95
N GLN A 105 1.30 12.83 -14.08
CA GLN A 105 2.41 12.89 -13.13
C GLN A 105 2.08 12.32 -11.74
N VAL A 106 0.85 11.86 -11.51
CA VAL A 106 0.41 11.32 -10.21
C VAL A 106 0.49 9.81 -10.25
N ARG A 107 1.27 9.22 -9.33
CA ARG A 107 1.24 7.78 -9.07
C ARG A 107 0.02 7.46 -8.22
N LEU A 108 -0.92 6.71 -8.78
CA LEU A 108 -2.10 6.20 -8.10
C LEU A 108 -1.85 4.77 -7.66
N ARG A 109 -2.11 4.45 -6.40
CA ARG A 109 -1.99 3.10 -5.87
C ARG A 109 -3.17 2.75 -4.97
N VAL A 110 -3.72 1.56 -5.13
CA VAL A 110 -4.70 0.99 -4.21
C VAL A 110 -4.06 -0.15 -3.44
N THR A 111 -4.32 -0.24 -2.14
CA THR A 111 -3.78 -1.29 -1.26
C THR A 111 -4.85 -1.90 -0.37
N ALA A 112 -4.64 -3.15 0.03
CA ALA A 112 -5.46 -3.86 1.01
C ALA A 112 -4.57 -4.80 1.84
N SER A 113 -5.02 -5.12 3.06
CA SER A 113 -4.36 -6.09 3.95
C SER A 113 -5.35 -7.21 4.27
N VAL A 114 -5.08 -8.41 3.77
CA VAL A 114 -5.92 -9.61 3.94
C VAL A 114 -5.32 -10.48 5.03
N LEU A 115 -6.09 -10.84 6.06
CA LEU A 115 -5.65 -11.85 7.03
C LEU A 115 -5.59 -13.22 6.35
N ALA A 116 -4.52 -13.96 6.55
CA ALA A 116 -4.45 -15.37 6.19
C ALA A 116 -5.49 -16.14 7.00
N ALA A 117 -6.02 -17.24 6.43
CA ALA A 117 -6.75 -18.20 7.23
C ALA A 117 -5.85 -18.65 8.39
N PRO A 118 -6.39 -18.78 9.62
CA PRO A 118 -5.60 -19.33 10.71
C PRO A 118 -5.04 -20.69 10.29
N PRO A 119 -3.78 -21.02 10.62
CA PRO A 119 -3.30 -22.38 10.46
C PRO A 119 -4.25 -23.29 11.22
N GLU A 120 -4.74 -24.35 10.59
CA GLU A 120 -5.54 -25.36 11.28
C GLU A 120 -4.70 -25.90 12.44
N GLU A 121 -5.26 -25.95 13.65
CA GLU A 121 -4.53 -26.28 14.90
C GLU A 121 -3.99 -27.73 14.95
N ASP A 122 -4.21 -28.51 13.89
CA ASP A 122 -3.91 -29.96 13.85
C ASP A 122 -2.41 -30.30 13.71
N ASP A 123 -1.56 -29.34 13.32
CA ASP A 123 -0.10 -29.61 13.18
C ASP A 123 0.68 -29.48 14.51
N LEU A 124 0.05 -29.09 15.63
CA LEU A 124 0.76 -28.82 16.90
C LEU A 124 0.68 -29.95 17.94
N PHE A 125 -0.09 -31.03 17.71
CA PHE A 125 -0.37 -32.03 18.75
C PHE A 125 0.15 -33.46 18.52
N ASP A 126 0.97 -33.73 17.50
CA ASP A 126 1.49 -35.09 17.26
C ASP A 126 2.81 -35.45 17.97
N GLY A 127 3.27 -34.59 18.90
CA GLY A 127 4.63 -34.69 19.46
C GLY A 127 4.79 -35.21 20.90
N GLN A 128 3.73 -35.45 21.69
CA GLN A 128 3.90 -35.85 23.10
C GLN A 128 2.78 -36.74 23.65
N ILE A 129 2.76 -38.02 23.29
CA ILE A 129 2.28 -39.08 24.19
C ILE A 129 2.91 -40.43 23.82
N SER A 130 4.21 -40.60 24.08
CA SER A 130 4.74 -41.95 24.32
C SER A 130 4.75 -42.22 25.81
N LYS A 131 3.77 -43.03 26.21
CA LYS A 131 3.53 -43.57 27.54
C LYS A 131 4.82 -43.95 28.27
N SER A 132 4.91 -43.47 29.51
CA SER A 132 5.49 -44.19 30.61
C SER A 132 4.80 -45.54 30.83
N GLY A 133 5.60 -46.58 31.07
CA GLY A 133 5.18 -47.83 31.74
C GLY A 133 5.11 -49.06 30.85
N GLU A 134 6.14 -49.91 30.92
CA GLU A 134 5.94 -51.28 31.37
C GLU A 134 7.19 -51.82 32.05
N GLU A 135 6.93 -52.54 33.13
CA GLU A 135 7.77 -52.99 34.24
C GLU A 135 8.11 -54.49 34.06
N SER A 136 9.31 -54.87 34.52
CA SER A 136 9.78 -56.21 34.94
C SER A 136 9.66 -57.43 34.02
N ALA A 137 10.80 -58.09 33.77
CA ALA A 137 11.21 -59.31 34.50
C ALA A 137 12.68 -59.64 34.24
#